data_AF-A0A2A2PXE4-F1
#
_entry.id   AF-A0A2A2PXE4-F1
#
_cell.length_a   1.000
_cell.length_b   1.000
_cell.length_c   1.000
_cell.angle_alpha   90.00
_cell.angle_beta   90.00
_cell.angle_gamma   90.00
#
_symmetry.space_group_name_H-M   'P 1'
#
loop_
_entity.id
_entity.type
_entity.pdbx_description
1 polymer ?
#
loop_
_entity_poly.entity_id
_entity_poly.type
_entity_poly.pdbx_seq_one_letter_code
_entity_poly.pdbx_strand_id
1 'polypeptide(L)' 'MPGRLAGEFLIAYAAMRALGEVFREPDATLLFGLSRGTFYSIFLIAAGVVLIVRSRPAARS' A
#
# COMPACT_ATOMS: atom_id res chain seq x y z
N MET A 1 9.19 0.41 16.78
CA MET A 1 8.75 1.71 16.22
C MET A 1 7.37 1.51 15.62
N PRO A 2 6.29 2.04 16.21
CA PRO A 2 4.93 1.85 15.72
C PRO A 2 4.75 2.20 14.23
N GLY A 3 5.43 3.26 13.75
CA GLY A 3 5.35 3.68 12.35
C GLY A 3 5.93 2.69 11.34
N ARG A 4 6.93 1.89 11.71
CA ARG A 4 7.56 0.95 10.77
C ARG A 4 6.63 -0.23 10.47
N LEU A 5 6.07 -0.85 11.51
CA LEU A 5 5.14 -1.97 11.37
C LEU A 5 3.86 -1.55 10.63
N ALA A 6 3.33 -0.36 10.95
CA ALA A 6 2.19 0.21 10.23
C ALA A 6 2.50 0.43 8.75
N GLY A 7 3.71 0.91 8.43
CA GLY A 7 4.12 1.10 7.04
C GLY A 7 4.32 -0.21 6.27
N GLU A 8 4.93 -1.22 6.90
CA GLU A 8 5.06 -2.58 6.33
C GLU A 8 3.69 -3.20 6.06
N PHE A 9 2.74 -3.05 6.99
CA PHE A 9 1.36 -3.49 6.81
C PHE A 9 0.69 -2.81 5.61
N LEU A 10 0.80 -1.48 5.49
CA LEU A 10 0.19 -0.74 4.37
C LEU A 10 0.72 -1.19 3.01
N ILE A 11 2.04 -1.41 2.91
CA ILE A 11 2.68 -1.89 1.67
C ILE A 11 2.22 -3.32 1.35
N ALA A 12 2.26 -4.24 2.32
CA ALA A 12 1.85 -5.62 2.12
C ALA A 12 0.36 -5.73 1.76
N TYR A 13 -0.50 -4.97 2.43
CA TYR A 13 -1.92 -4.88 2.12
C TYR A 13 -2.15 -4.37 0.69
N ALA A 14 -1.48 -3.28 0.29
CA ALA A 14 -1.61 -2.71 -1.04
C ALA A 14 -1.22 -3.71 -2.14
N ALA A 15 -0.14 -4.47 -1.92
CA ALA A 15 0.33 -5.51 -2.83
C ALA A 15 -0.67 -6.66 -2.95
N MET A 16 -1.14 -7.22 -1.83
CA MET A 16 -2.15 -8.29 -1.83
C MET A 16 -3.46 -7.83 -2.46
N ARG A 17 -3.86 -6.58 -2.23
CA ARG A 17 -5.05 -5.98 -2.82
C ARG A 17 -4.93 -5.87 -4.34
N ALA A 18 -3.78 -5.43 -4.85
CA ALA A 18 -3.53 -5.36 -6.29
C ALA A 18 -3.49 -6.76 -6.92
N LEU A 19 -2.88 -7.74 -6.24
CA LEU A 19 -2.85 -9.13 -6.69
C LEU A 19 -4.26 -9.74 -6.78
N GLY A 20 -5.09 -9.56 -5.75
CA GLY A 20 -6.48 -10.04 -5.76
C GLY A 20 -7.33 -9.41 -6.86
N GLU A 21 -6.99 -8.19 -7.29
CA GLU A 21 -7.69 -7.49 -8.34
C GLU A 21 -7.41 -8.06 -9.74
N VAL A 22 -6.26 -8.72 -9.95
CA VAL A 22 -5.94 -9.41 -11.21
C VAL A 22 -6.89 -10.58 -11.46
N PHE A 23 -7.37 -11.24 -10.39
CA PHE A 23 -8.30 -12.36 -10.48
C PHE A 23 -9.76 -11.92 -10.48
N ARG A 24 -10.03 -10.62 -10.34
CA ARG A 24 -11.38 -10.08 -10.28
C ARG A 24 -11.82 -9.64 -11.68
N GLU A 25 -13.04 -9.99 -12.06
CA GLU A 25 -13.63 -9.44 -13.26
C GLU A 25 -13.82 -7.92 -13.09
N PRO A 26 -13.36 -7.10 -14.05
CA PRO A 26 -13.55 -5.66 -13.99
C PRO A 26 -15.03 -5.34 -14.18
N ASP A 27 -15.72 -5.11 -13.07
CA ASP A 27 -17.10 -4.62 -12.95
C ASP A 27 -17.27 -3.15 -13.37
N ALA A 28 -16.20 -2.52 -13.83
CA ALA A 28 -16.06 -1.08 -13.98
C ALA A 28 -15.04 -0.72 -15.06
N THR A 29 -15.27 0.40 -15.75
CA THR A 29 -14.25 1.01 -16.60
C THR A 29 -12.96 1.24 -15.80
N LEU A 30 -11.85 0.78 -16.35
CA LEU A 30 -10.53 0.95 -15.78
C LEU A 30 -10.16 2.44 -15.74
N LEU A 31 -9.56 2.88 -14.64
CA LEU A 31 -8.96 4.20 -14.51
C LEU A 31 -7.52 4.10 -15.02
N PHE A 32 -7.23 4.73 -16.15
CA PHE A 32 -5.89 4.68 -16.78
C PHE A 32 -5.38 3.24 -17.03
N GLY A 33 -6.27 2.30 -17.34
CA GLY A 33 -5.92 0.88 -17.52
C GLY A 33 -5.72 0.11 -16.22
N LEU A 34 -5.92 0.74 -15.06
CA LEU A 34 -5.90 0.12 -13.76
C LEU A 34 -7.32 -0.04 -13.20
N SER A 35 -7.52 -1.10 -12.42
CA SER A 35 -8.68 -1.17 -11.55
C SER A 35 -8.65 -0.02 -10.53
N ARG A 36 -9.83 0.42 -10.09
CA ARG A 36 -9.98 1.39 -8.99
C ARG A 36 -9.25 0.91 -7.72
N GLY A 37 -9.32 -0.39 -7.41
CA GLY A 37 -8.64 -0.98 -6.27
C GLY A 37 -7.12 -0.84 -6.37
N THR A 38 -6.57 -1.12 -7.56
CA THR A 38 -5.13 -0.98 -7.83
C THR A 38 -4.69 0.48 -7.83
N PHE A 39 -5.50 1.39 -8.40
CA PHE A 39 -5.22 2.83 -8.40
C PHE A 39 -5.10 3.39 -6.97
N TYR A 40 -6.06 3.06 -6.09
CA TYR A 40 -6.02 3.55 -4.71
C TYR A 40 -4.92 2.90 -3.86
N SER A 41 -4.50 1.67 -4.19
CA SER A 41 -3.34 1.03 -3.54
C SER A 41 -2.04 1.82 -3.70
N ILE A 42 -1.90 2.67 -4.72
CA ILE A 42 -0.73 3.55 -4.89
C ILE A 42 -0.56 4.49 -3.69
N PHE A 43 -1.67 5.08 -3.20
CA PHE A 43 -1.64 5.98 -2.05
C PHE A 43 -1.29 5.24 -0.75
N LEU A 44 -1.70 3.98 -0.63
CA LEU A 44 -1.36 3.13 0.53
C LEU A 44 0.14 2.79 0.54
N ILE A 45 0.73 2.48 -0.62
CA ILE A 45 2.17 2.30 -0.75
C ILE A 45 2.90 3.58 -0.36
N ALA A 46 2.48 4.74 -0.89
CA ALA A 46 3.09 6.03 -0.57
C ALA A 46 3.01 6.35 0.94
N ALA A 47 1.85 6.14 1.56
CA ALA A 47 1.67 6.32 3.01
C ALA A 47 2.57 5.36 3.81
N GLY A 48 2.66 4.09 3.40
CA GLY A 48 3.53 3.11 4.05
C GLY A 48 5.01 3.47 3.98
N VAL A 49 5.49 3.92 2.81
CA VAL A 49 6.85 4.44 2.64
C VAL A 49 7.10 5.64 3.54
N VAL A 50 6.18 6.60 3.59
CA VAL A 50 6.29 7.78 4.48
C VAL A 50 6.40 7.37 5.94
N LEU A 51 5.60 6.39 6.40
CA LEU A 51 5.65 5.90 7.77
C LEU A 51 6.97 5.18 8.09
N ILE A 52 7.50 4.39 7.16
CA ILE A 52 8.80 3.71 7.32
C ILE A 52 9.94 4.73 7.37
N VAL A 53 9.98 5.69 6.44
CA VAL A 53 11.03 6.73 6.39
C VAL A 53 10.98 7.63 7.63
N ARG A 54 9.78 7.95 8.14
CA ARG A 54 9.61 8.78 9.35
C ARG A 54 9.82 8.02 10.64
N SER A 55 9.73 6.69 10.64
CA SER A 55 10.06 5.90 11.82
C SER A 55 11.58 5.83 11.95
N ARG A 56 12.14 6.86 12.60
CA ARG A 56 13.53 6.85 13.05
C ARG A 56 13.77 5.55 13.81
N PRO A 57 14.89 4.83 13.63
CA PRO A 57 15.27 3.84 14.62
C PRO A 57 15.36 4.56 15.97
N ALA A 58 14.71 4.04 17.01
CA ALA A 58 15.02 4.50 18.36
C ALA A 58 16.49 4.12 18.50
N ALA A 59 17.37 5.13 18.46
CA ALA A 59 18.67 4.98 19.05
C ALA A 59 18.40 4.40 20.43
N ARG A 60 18.79 3.14 20.63
CA ARG A 60 18.85 2.55 21.97
C ARG A 60 19.74 3.51 22.77
N SER A 61 19.13 4.30 23.65
CA SER A 61 19.82 4.96 24.75
C SER A 61 20.07 3.91 25.83
#